data_AF-A0A366JHK7-F1
#
_entry.id   AF-A0A366JHK7-F1
#
_cell.length_a   1.000
_cell.length_b   1.000
_cell.length_c   1.000
_cell.angle_alpha   90.00
_cell.angle_beta   90.00
_cell.angle_gamma   90.00
#
_symmetry.space_group_name_H-M   'P 1'
#
loop_
_entity.id
_entity.type
_entity.pdbx_description
1 polymer ?
#
loop_
_entity_poly.entity_id
_entity_poly.type
_entity_poly.pdbx_seq_one_letter_code
_entity_poly.pdbx_strand_id
1 'polypeptide(L)'
;MKEVFEYTDKRVREGKVNIKITTYYLSEIKAGLRIEVRRLSTKRKSTAEIELVWGDDNIILKKSLNKAFLENPKNKEVNAYIEEFIKESKKKGLLKNADI
;
A
#
# COMPACT_ATOMS: atom_id res chain seq x y z
N MET A 1 -5.59 7.74 17.69
CA MET A 1 -5.87 6.29 17.72
C MET A 1 -5.14 5.69 16.53
N LYS A 2 -4.13 4.82 16.72
CA LYS A 2 -3.48 4.14 15.58
C LYS A 2 -4.44 3.05 15.12
N GLU A 3 -5.14 3.27 14.01
CA GLU A 3 -5.94 2.23 13.37
C GLU A 3 -5.00 1.07 13.00
N VAL A 4 -5.29 -0.13 13.51
CA VAL A 4 -4.47 -1.34 13.28
C VAL A 4 -5.12 -2.09 12.14
N PHE A 5 -4.63 -1.86 10.92
CA PHE A 5 -5.10 -2.58 9.73
C PHE A 5 -4.50 -3.98 9.67
N GLU A 6 -5.27 -4.97 9.18
CA GLU A 6 -4.69 -6.25 8.75
C GLU A 6 -3.71 -5.96 7.62
N TYR A 7 -2.54 -6.61 7.64
CA TYR A 7 -1.57 -6.48 6.57
C TYR A 7 -0.91 -7.81 6.24
N THR A 8 -0.51 -7.94 4.97
CA THR A 8 0.29 -9.07 4.50
C THR A 8 1.62 -8.57 3.96
N ASP A 9 2.69 -9.30 4.27
CA ASP A 9 4.04 -9.03 3.79
C ASP A 9 4.49 -10.15 2.84
N LYS A 10 4.85 -9.79 1.61
CA LYS A 10 5.51 -10.68 0.64
C LYS A 10 6.91 -10.19 0.36
N ARG A 11 7.89 -11.10 0.38
CA ARG A 11 9.28 -10.80 0.05
C ARG A 11 9.73 -11.67 -1.10
N VAL A 12 10.33 -11.06 -2.11
CA VAL A 12 10.91 -11.74 -3.27
C VAL A 12 12.31 -11.21 -3.47
N ARG A 13 13.26 -12.11 -3.71
CA ARG A 13 14.63 -11.75 -4.04
C ARG A 13 14.95 -12.23 -5.44
N GLU A 14 15.36 -11.32 -6.29
CA GLU A 14 15.71 -11.60 -7.67
C GLU A 14 17.11 -11.04 -7.94
N GLY A 15 18.09 -11.94 -7.95
CA GLY A 15 19.51 -11.59 -8.03
C GLY A 15 19.95 -10.60 -6.95
N LYS A 16 20.28 -9.37 -7.36
CA LYS A 16 20.73 -8.27 -6.48
C LYS A 16 19.60 -7.36 -5.98
N VAL A 17 18.36 -7.63 -6.40
CA VAL A 17 17.18 -6.83 -6.06
C VAL A 17 16.38 -7.56 -4.98
N ASN A 18 16.05 -6.84 -3.91
CA ASN A 18 15.12 -7.29 -2.89
C ASN A 18 13.82 -6.50 -3.03
N ILE A 19 12.72 -7.22 -3.25
CA ILE A 19 11.38 -6.68 -3.37
C ILE A 19 10.61 -7.04 -2.12
N LYS A 20 10.07 -6.04 -1.43
CA LYS A 20 9.11 -6.22 -0.33
C LYS A 20 7.79 -5.59 -0.75
N ILE A 21 6.71 -6.35 -0.73
CA ILE A 21 5.35 -5.86 -0.95
C ILE A 21 4.61 -5.99 0.37
N THR A 22 4.18 -4.86 0.93
CA THR A 22 3.32 -4.81 2.11
C THR A 22 1.94 -4.34 1.67
N THR A 23 0.92 -5.13 1.92
CA THR A 23 -0.47 -4.80 1.59
C THR A 23 -1.22 -4.52 2.89
N TYR A 24 -1.75 -3.32 3.04
CA TYR A 24 -2.62 -2.93 4.16
C TYR A 24 -4.08 -3.01 3.68
N TYR A 25 -4.88 -3.86 4.29
CA TYR A 25 -6.30 -3.96 3.98
C TYR A 25 -7.04 -2.89 4.77
N LEU A 26 -7.67 -1.95 4.05
CA LEU A 26 -8.45 -0.88 4.66
C LEU A 26 -9.91 -1.28 4.88
N SER A 27 -10.36 -2.39 4.29
CA SER A 27 -11.70 -2.94 4.47
C SER A 27 -11.61 -4.38 5.00
N GLU A 28 -12.65 -4.80 5.73
CA GLU A 28 -12.79 -6.19 6.22
C GLU A 28 -12.72 -7.24 5.09
N ILE A 29 -13.23 -6.89 3.90
CA ILE A 29 -13.19 -7.77 2.74
C ILE A 29 -11.84 -7.59 2.03
N LYS A 30 -11.06 -8.67 1.89
CA LYS A 30 -9.73 -8.64 1.23
C LYS A 30 -9.78 -8.24 -0.26
N ALA A 31 -10.93 -8.40 -0.90
CA ALA A 31 -11.23 -7.90 -2.24
C ALA A 31 -11.70 -6.44 -2.29
N GLY A 32 -11.61 -5.71 -1.18
CA GLY A 32 -12.04 -4.32 -1.06
C GLY A 32 -10.90 -3.32 -1.24
N LEU A 33 -10.88 -2.29 -0.39
CA LEU A 33 -9.92 -1.19 -0.48
C LEU A 33 -8.62 -1.57 0.23
N ARG A 34 -7.47 -1.37 -0.41
CA ARG A 34 -6.16 -1.67 0.16
C ARG A 34 -5.09 -0.68 -0.27
N ILE A 35 -4.03 -0.56 0.53
CA ILE A 35 -2.82 0.16 0.17
C ILE A 35 -1.69 -0.85 -0.03
N GLU A 36 -1.12 -0.88 -1.22
CA GLU A 36 0.05 -1.70 -1.53
C GLU A 36 1.32 -0.84 -1.52
N VAL A 37 2.29 -1.24 -0.71
CA VAL A 37 3.61 -0.60 -0.62
C VAL A 37 4.64 -1.57 -1.16
N ARG A 38 5.14 -1.30 -2.37
CA ARG A 38 6.20 -2.07 -3.02
C ARG A 38 7.52 -1.37 -2.85
N ARG A 39 8.42 -1.94 -2.05
CA ARG A 39 9.78 -1.46 -1.85
C ARG A 39 10.75 -2.30 -2.67
N LEU A 40 11.49 -1.63 -3.54
CA LEU A 40 12.59 -2.22 -4.29
C LEU A 40 13.89 -1.71 -3.69
N SER A 41 14.76 -2.63 -3.27
CA SER A 41 16.04 -2.28 -2.67
C SER A 41 17.17 -3.03 -3.33
N THR A 42 18.22 -2.29 -3.65
CA THR A 42 19.52 -2.79 -4.12
C THR A 42 20.59 -2.38 -3.12
N LYS A 43 21.85 -2.75 -3.35
CA LYS A 43 22.97 -2.29 -2.51
C LYS A 43 23.15 -0.76 -2.48
N ARG A 44 22.65 -0.02 -3.48
CA ARG A 44 22.94 1.41 -3.68
C ARG A 44 21.70 2.32 -3.70
N LYS A 45 20.53 1.77 -4.02
CA LYS A 45 19.29 2.53 -4.20
C LYS A 45 18.12 1.77 -3.58
N SER A 46 17.22 2.51 -2.95
CA SER A 46 15.91 2.03 -2.49
C SER A 46 14.84 2.85 -3.20
N THR A 47 13.75 2.25 -3.63
CA THR A 47 12.57 2.96 -4.12
C THR A 47 11.33 2.38 -3.45
N ALA A 48 10.30 3.20 -3.26
CA ALA A 48 9.00 2.74 -2.82
C ALA A 48 7.92 3.23 -3.79
N GLU A 49 7.08 2.31 -4.21
CA GLU A 49 5.82 2.58 -4.89
C GLU A 49 4.69 2.33 -3.89
N ILE A 50 3.81 3.30 -3.73
CA ILE A 50 2.68 3.26 -2.81
C ILE A 50 1.43 3.43 -3.66
N GLU A 51 0.51 2.46 -3.61
CA GLU A 51 -0.65 2.42 -4.48
C GLU A 51 -1.91 2.20 -3.65
N LEU A 52 -2.92 3.06 -3.82
CA LEU A 52 -4.27 2.84 -3.32
C LEU A 52 -5.05 2.04 -4.36
N VAL A 53 -5.58 0.91 -3.95
CA VAL A 53 -6.15 -0.11 -4.83
C VAL A 53 -7.54 -0.49 -4.35
N TRP A 54 -8.45 -0.72 -5.28
CA TRP A 54 -9.75 -1.33 -5.03
C TRP A 54 -9.96 -2.57 -5.92
N GLY A 55 -10.52 -3.63 -5.35
CA GLY A 55 -10.88 -4.85 -6.07
C GLY A 55 -10.17 -6.09 -5.54
N ASP A 56 -10.40 -7.24 -6.18
CA ASP A 56 -9.81 -8.52 -5.77
C ASP A 56 -8.30 -8.60 -6.08
N ASP A 57 -7.58 -9.53 -5.46
CA ASP A 57 -6.17 -9.83 -5.79
C ASP A 57 -6.03 -10.49 -7.18
N ASN A 58 -7.15 -10.90 -7.79
CA ASN A 58 -7.19 -11.29 -9.19
C ASN A 58 -7.01 -10.07 -10.11
N ILE A 59 -5.96 -10.12 -10.94
CA ILE A 59 -5.50 -9.05 -11.85
C ILE A 59 -6.61 -8.41 -12.70
N ILE A 60 -7.69 -9.15 -12.99
CA ILE A 60 -8.78 -8.73 -13.87
C ILE A 60 -9.69 -7.68 -13.23
N LEU A 61 -9.77 -7.59 -11.90
CA LEU A 61 -10.65 -6.66 -11.18
C LEU A 61 -9.90 -5.58 -10.37
N LYS A 62 -8.57 -5.56 -10.43
CA LYS A 62 -7.76 -4.58 -9.71
C LYS A 62 -7.85 -3.20 -10.35
N LYS A 63 -8.37 -2.21 -9.62
CA LYS A 63 -8.37 -0.80 -10.02
C LYS A 63 -7.41 0.02 -9.16
N SER A 64 -6.40 0.63 -9.80
CA SER A 64 -5.54 1.63 -9.17
C SER A 64 -6.28 2.96 -9.05
N LEU A 65 -6.41 3.49 -7.84
CA LEU A 65 -7.12 4.74 -7.55
C LEU A 65 -6.18 5.92 -7.36
N ASN A 66 -5.04 5.68 -6.73
CA ASN A 66 -3.98 6.68 -6.53
C ASN A 66 -2.62 5.97 -6.43
N LYS A 67 -1.55 6.67 -6.80
CA LYS A 67 -0.21 6.12 -6.84
C LYS A 67 0.86 7.18 -6.56
N ALA A 68 1.83 6.83 -5.73
CA ALA A 68 3.00 7.65 -5.43
C ALA A 68 4.28 6.83 -5.62
N PHE A 69 5.35 7.51 -6.06
CA PHE A 69 6.68 6.93 -6.24
C PHE A 69 7.70 7.77 -5.49
N LEU A 70 8.55 7.08 -4.72
CA LEU A 70 9.58 7.72 -3.91
C LEU A 70 10.94 7.08 -4.19
N GLU A 71 11.96 7.95 -4.35
CA GLU A 71 13.35 7.54 -4.45
C GLU A 71 14.07 7.70 -3.11
N ASN A 72 14.78 6.66 -2.70
CA ASN A 72 15.47 6.53 -1.41
C ASN A 72 14.63 6.97 -0.19
N PRO A 73 13.36 6.54 -0.08
CA PRO A 73 12.47 7.07 0.94
C PRO A 73 12.87 6.62 2.35
N LYS A 74 12.72 7.52 3.31
CA LYS A 74 12.70 7.19 4.74
C LYS A 74 11.35 6.55 5.09
N ASN A 75 11.34 5.72 6.13
CA ASN A 75 10.10 5.10 6.63
C ASN A 75 9.02 6.13 6.99
N LYS A 76 9.42 7.31 7.50
CA LYS A 76 8.48 8.39 7.84
C LYS A 76 7.75 8.94 6.61
N GLU A 77 8.43 9.04 5.47
CA GLU A 77 7.84 9.55 4.23
C GLU A 77 6.84 8.55 3.66
N VAL A 78 7.19 7.25 3.66
CA VAL A 78 6.26 6.20 3.26
C VAL A 78 5.00 6.20 4.11
N ASN A 79 5.14 6.33 5.44
CA ASN A 79 3.99 6.36 6.34
C ASN A 79 3.11 7.60 6.14
N ALA A 80 3.71 8.76 5.83
CA ALA A 80 2.94 9.97 5.55
C ALA A 80 2.02 9.80 4.32
N TYR A 81 2.52 9.16 3.26
CA TYR A 81 1.69 8.84 2.08
C TYR A 81 0.60 7.81 2.37
N ILE A 82 0.87 6.81 3.21
CA ILE A 82 -0.16 5.86 3.67
C ILE A 82 -1.28 6.61 4.41
N GLU A 83 -0.92 7.48 5.35
CA GLU A 83 -1.90 8.29 6.10
C GLU A 83 -2.69 9.23 5.19
N GLU A 84 -2.03 9.83 4.19
CA GLU A 84 -2.66 10.67 3.17
C GLU A 84 -3.70 9.87 2.38
N PHE A 85 -3.35 8.68 1.88
CA PHE A 85 -4.26 7.83 1.12
C PHE A 85 -5.46 7.36 1.95
N ILE A 86 -5.25 7.08 3.24
CA ILE A 86 -6.35 6.77 4.17
C ILE A 86 -7.29 7.97 4.32
N LYS A 87 -6.75 9.19 4.52
CA LYS A 87 -7.54 10.42 4.63
C LYS A 87 -8.33 10.70 3.36
N GLU A 88 -7.70 10.57 2.19
CA GLU A 88 -8.37 10.72 0.90
C GLU A 88 -9.51 9.72 0.72
N SER A 89 -9.28 8.47 1.10
CA SER A 89 -10.28 7.40 1.00
C SER A 89 -11.51 7.69 1.86
N LYS A 90 -11.31 8.17 3.10
CA LYS A 90 -12.39 8.62 3.99
C LYS A 90 -13.14 9.82 3.40
N LYS A 91 -12.41 10.83 2.88
CA LYS A 91 -13.01 12.03 2.27
C LYS A 91 -13.86 11.69 1.04
N LYS A 92 -13.45 10.72 0.24
CA LYS A 92 -14.18 10.25 -0.95
C LYS A 92 -15.29 9.25 -0.64
N GLY A 93 -15.48 8.86 0.64
CA GLY A 93 -16.46 7.87 1.05
C GLY A 93 -16.16 6.43 0.60
N LEU A 94 -14.91 6.15 0.20
CA LEU A 94 -14.44 4.82 -0.20
C LEU A 94 -14.18 3.91 1.00
N LEU A 95 -13.89 4.54 2.14
CA LEU A 95 -13.69 3.88 3.43
C LEU A 95 -14.71 4.48 4.39
N LYS A 96 -15.67 3.69 4.86
CA LYS A 96 -16.62 4.14 5.89
C LYS A 96 -16.02 3.86 7.28
N ASN A 97 -16.42 4.66 8.26
CA ASN A 97 -15.95 4.50 9.65
C ASN A 97 -16.36 3.16 10.30
N ALA A 98 -17.28 2.41 9.68
CA ALA A 98 -17.75 1.10 10.14
C ALA A 98 -17.10 -0.09 9.38
N ASP A 99 -16.23 0.19 8.40
CA ASP A 99 -15.48 -0.85 7.66
C ASP A 99 -14.14 -1.21 8.34
N ILE A 100 -13.92 -0.70 9.56
CA ILE A 100 -12.73 -0.87 10.42
C ILE A 100 -13.13 -1.57 11.71
#